data_AF-A0A5S3V631-F1
#
_entry.id   AF-A0A5S3V631-F1
#
_cell.length_a   1.000
_cell.length_b   1.000
_cell.length_c   1.000
_cell.angle_alpha   90.00
_cell.angle_beta   90.00
_cell.angle_gamma   90.00
#
_symmetry.space_group_name_H-M   'P 1'
#
loop_
_entity.id
_entity.type
_entity.pdbx_description
1 polymer ?
#
loop_
_entity_poly.entity_id
_entity_poly.type
_entity_poly.pdbx_seq_one_letter_code
_entity_poly.pdbx_strand_id
1 'polypeptide(L)'
;MTQEQIEAVINDEPALQPVVTYQDVHTKIALRHPQTQINEALTAAIAHEQTAFDDAHANWVIECEQVQQAIDAANTHNDTNPEELKPIPELPAEPVIDLARRRACYQVEYVTVDLALTTEAAPAKVVYDDEALIAYHHPATEAHSTEHIEQVKRERFKAQRAIDVAAITVEVEGLVFDGNETAQTRMAR
;
A
#
# COMPACT_ATOMS: atom_id res chain seq x y z
N MET A 1 46.48 -34.74 -12.43
CA MET A 1 45.48 -33.67 -12.48
C MET A 1 45.31 -33.29 -13.93
N THR A 2 44.20 -33.69 -14.53
CA THR A 2 43.88 -33.43 -15.93
C THR A 2 43.41 -31.99 -16.10
N GLN A 3 43.70 -31.42 -17.26
CA GLN A 3 43.42 -30.04 -17.66
C GLN A 3 41.93 -29.66 -17.54
N GLU A 4 41.03 -30.66 -17.51
CA GLU A 4 39.59 -30.52 -17.25
C GLU A 4 39.24 -30.08 -15.82
N GLN A 5 40.15 -30.20 -14.85
CA GLN A 5 39.90 -29.75 -13.47
C GLN A 5 40.21 -28.26 -13.23
N ILE A 6 40.80 -27.57 -14.22
CA ILE A 6 41.15 -26.15 -14.12
C ILE A 6 40.04 -25.26 -14.73
N GLU A 7 39.24 -25.77 -15.67
CA GLU A 7 38.17 -24.99 -16.32
C GLU A 7 36.86 -24.90 -15.51
N ALA A 8 36.71 -25.69 -14.44
CA ALA A 8 35.49 -25.68 -13.61
C ALA A 8 35.47 -24.60 -12.51
N VAL A 9 36.54 -23.80 -12.36
CA VAL A 9 36.68 -22.82 -11.26
C VAL A 9 36.39 -21.37 -11.70
N ILE A 10 36.16 -21.11 -13.00
CA ILE A 10 36.12 -19.72 -13.53
C ILE A 10 34.70 -19.22 -13.84
N ASN A 11 33.65 -20.05 -13.79
CA ASN A 11 32.29 -19.63 -14.14
C ASN A 11 31.36 -19.33 -12.94
N ASP A 12 31.90 -19.15 -11.73
CA ASP A 12 31.13 -18.69 -10.57
C ASP A 12 31.22 -17.16 -10.42
N GLU A 13 31.16 -16.43 -11.54
CA GLU A 13 30.73 -15.03 -11.48
C GLU A 13 29.28 -15.05 -10.99
N PRO A 14 28.96 -14.44 -9.83
CA PRO A 14 27.57 -14.33 -9.42
C PRO A 14 26.86 -13.59 -10.55
N ALA A 15 25.92 -14.26 -11.22
CA ALA A 15 25.07 -13.63 -12.21
C ALA A 15 24.54 -12.35 -11.57
N LEU A 16 24.97 -11.19 -12.09
CA LEU A 16 24.46 -9.87 -11.70
C LEU A 16 22.95 -9.98 -11.83
N GLN A 17 22.27 -10.16 -10.70
CA GLN A 17 20.82 -10.26 -10.72
C GLN A 17 20.32 -8.97 -11.36
N PRO A 18 19.47 -9.06 -12.39
CA PRO A 18 18.99 -7.87 -13.07
C PRO A 18 18.35 -6.96 -12.03
N VAL A 19 18.89 -5.74 -11.91
CA VAL A 19 18.37 -4.73 -11.00
C VAL A 19 16.95 -4.41 -11.42
N VAL A 20 15.99 -4.79 -10.57
CA VAL A 20 14.57 -4.50 -10.81
C VAL A 20 14.31 -3.06 -10.38
N THR A 21 13.74 -2.28 -11.28
CA THR A 21 13.40 -0.88 -11.06
C THR A 21 11.89 -0.66 -11.16
N TYR A 22 11.40 0.50 -10.72
CA TYR A 22 10.00 0.89 -10.91
C TYR A 22 9.58 0.92 -12.40
N GLN A 23 10.53 1.10 -13.33
CA GLN A 23 10.24 1.02 -14.76
C GLN A 23 9.86 -0.40 -15.20
N ASP A 24 10.47 -1.42 -14.60
CA ASP A 24 10.14 -2.83 -14.85
C ASP A 24 8.76 -3.17 -14.30
N VAL A 25 8.42 -2.63 -13.13
CA VAL A 25 7.06 -2.74 -12.55
C VAL A 25 6.02 -2.12 -13.47
N HIS A 26 6.26 -0.88 -13.95
CA HIS A 26 5.37 -0.23 -14.92
C HIS A 26 5.24 -1.04 -16.22
N THR A 27 6.32 -1.63 -16.69
CA THR A 27 6.30 -2.49 -17.89
C THR A 27 5.42 -3.72 -17.65
N LYS A 28 5.53 -4.37 -16.49
CA LYS A 28 4.67 -5.52 -16.13
C LYS A 28 3.19 -5.12 -16.01
N ILE A 29 2.90 -3.96 -15.42
CA ILE A 29 1.54 -3.40 -15.34
C ILE A 29 0.99 -3.15 -16.74
N ALA A 30 1.75 -2.48 -17.61
CA ALA A 30 1.34 -2.16 -18.98
C ALA A 30 1.07 -3.41 -19.82
N LEU A 31 1.87 -4.47 -19.61
CA LEU A 31 1.72 -5.77 -20.25
C LEU A 31 0.66 -6.67 -19.56
N ARG A 32 -0.03 -6.19 -18.53
CA ARG A 32 -1.11 -6.90 -17.81
C ARG A 32 -0.68 -8.26 -17.25
N HIS A 33 0.52 -8.33 -16.71
CA HIS A 33 0.97 -9.54 -16.01
C HIS A 33 0.06 -9.86 -14.80
N PRO A 34 0.06 -11.12 -14.33
CA PRO A 34 -0.62 -11.48 -13.09
C PRO A 34 -0.15 -10.61 -11.91
N GLN A 35 -1.08 -10.23 -11.03
CA GLN A 35 -0.81 -9.32 -9.91
C GLN A 35 0.34 -9.83 -9.02
N THR A 36 0.44 -11.14 -8.80
CA THR A 36 1.55 -11.74 -8.05
C THR A 36 2.92 -11.38 -8.63
N GLN A 37 3.08 -11.42 -9.96
CA GLN A 37 4.35 -11.08 -10.62
C GLN A 37 4.63 -9.57 -10.57
N ILE A 38 3.59 -8.73 -10.55
CA ILE A 38 3.72 -7.28 -10.39
C ILE A 38 4.18 -6.97 -8.96
N ASN A 39 3.57 -7.60 -7.96
CA ASN A 39 3.91 -7.43 -6.55
C ASN A 39 5.34 -7.91 -6.25
N GLU A 40 5.75 -9.06 -6.79
CA GLU A 40 7.14 -9.54 -6.68
C GLU A 40 8.14 -8.52 -7.24
N ALA A 41 7.86 -7.97 -8.43
CA ALA A 41 8.71 -6.96 -9.04
C ALA A 41 8.72 -5.65 -8.24
N LEU A 42 7.58 -5.24 -7.68
CA LEU A 42 7.48 -4.05 -6.84
C LEU A 42 8.30 -4.20 -5.56
N THR A 43 8.19 -5.35 -4.87
CA THR A 43 9.01 -5.64 -3.68
C THR A 43 10.50 -5.62 -4.01
N ALA A 44 10.91 -6.21 -5.14
CA ALA A 44 12.30 -6.17 -5.58
C ALA A 44 12.79 -4.74 -5.89
N ALA A 45 11.95 -3.92 -6.54
CA ALA A 45 12.27 -2.52 -6.82
C ALA A 45 12.39 -1.68 -5.53
N ILE A 46 11.52 -1.91 -4.54
CA ILE A 46 11.58 -1.26 -3.23
C ILE A 46 12.86 -1.66 -2.49
N ALA A 47 13.22 -2.94 -2.50
CA ALA A 47 14.45 -3.41 -1.88
C ALA A 47 15.69 -2.76 -2.52
N HIS A 48 15.72 -2.67 -3.85
CA HIS A 48 16.80 -1.98 -4.55
C HIS A 48 16.88 -0.49 -4.23
N GLU A 49 15.74 0.22 -4.19
CA GLU A 49 15.68 1.61 -3.76
C GLU A 49 16.21 1.79 -2.33
N GLN A 50 15.87 0.87 -1.42
CA GLN A 50 16.37 0.93 -0.04
C GLN A 50 17.90 0.77 0.02
N THR A 51 18.46 -0.20 -0.71
CA THR A 51 19.93 -0.34 -0.78
C THR A 51 20.58 0.92 -1.35
N ALA A 52 20.04 1.47 -2.44
CA ALA A 52 20.57 2.70 -3.04
C ALA A 52 20.48 3.90 -2.09
N PHE A 53 19.40 3.99 -1.31
CA PHE A 53 19.23 5.01 -0.27
C PHE A 53 20.25 4.84 0.86
N ASP A 54 20.43 3.61 1.36
CA ASP A 54 21.38 3.33 2.45
C ASP A 54 22.82 3.67 2.03
N ASP A 55 23.20 3.33 0.80
CA ASP A 55 24.50 3.69 0.22
C ASP A 55 24.64 5.21 0.05
N ALA A 56 23.61 5.88 -0.46
CA ALA A 56 23.59 7.33 -0.60
C ALA A 56 23.69 8.04 0.76
N HIS A 57 22.99 7.54 1.77
CA HIS A 57 23.00 8.08 3.12
C HIS A 57 24.37 7.87 3.78
N ALA A 58 24.98 6.69 3.63
CA ALA A 58 26.34 6.44 4.13
C ALA A 58 27.36 7.42 3.51
N ASN A 59 27.25 7.68 2.21
CA ASN A 59 28.10 8.67 1.54
C ASN A 59 27.81 10.10 2.00
N TRP A 60 26.53 10.46 2.19
CA TRP A 60 26.12 11.78 2.70
C TRP A 60 26.68 12.07 4.10
N VAL A 61 26.75 11.07 4.99
CA VAL A 61 27.37 11.22 6.32
C VAL A 61 28.86 11.58 6.19
N ILE A 62 29.58 10.93 5.28
CA ILE A 62 31.00 11.20 5.03
C ILE A 62 31.18 12.61 4.45
N GLU A 63 30.34 13.01 3.49
CA GLU A 63 30.37 14.33 2.87
C GLU A 63 30.06 15.44 3.89
N CYS A 64 29.08 15.24 4.77
CA CYS A 64 28.78 16.14 5.88
C CYS A 64 30.00 16.38 6.78
N GLU A 65 30.74 15.33 7.14
CA GLU A 65 31.96 15.46 7.96
C GLU A 65 33.03 16.29 7.25
N GLN A 66 33.24 16.04 5.96
CA GLN A 66 34.22 16.80 5.17
C GLN A 66 33.84 18.27 5.03
N VAL A 67 32.56 18.56 4.77
CA VAL A 67 32.06 19.94 4.69
C VAL A 67 32.15 20.62 6.06
N GLN A 68 31.88 19.93 7.15
CA GLN A 68 32.01 20.50 8.49
C GLN A 68 33.46 20.90 8.80
N GLN A 69 34.45 20.07 8.43
CA GLN A 69 35.86 20.43 8.55
C GLN A 69 36.22 21.68 7.72
N ALA A 70 35.63 21.82 6.53
CA ALA A 70 35.82 23.00 5.69
C ALA A 70 35.16 24.26 6.28
N ILE A 71 33.97 24.12 6.90
CA ILE A 71 33.30 25.18 7.65
C ILE A 71 34.19 25.66 8.80
N ASP A 72 34.72 24.75 9.61
CA ASP A 72 35.56 25.09 10.76
C ASP A 72 36.86 25.80 10.33
N ALA A 73 37.47 25.34 9.24
CA ALA A 73 38.64 25.97 8.65
C ALA A 73 38.33 27.38 8.10
N ALA A 74 37.19 27.57 7.44
CA ALA A 74 36.74 28.87 6.96
C ALA A 74 36.47 29.85 8.12
N ASN A 75 35.79 29.39 9.18
CA ASN A 75 35.55 30.18 10.39
C ASN A 75 36.86 30.60 11.06
N THR A 76 37.78 29.66 11.27
CA THR A 76 39.10 29.94 11.86
C THR A 76 39.88 30.98 11.05
N HIS A 77 39.83 30.88 9.71
CA HIS A 77 40.46 31.85 8.83
C HIS A 77 39.82 33.23 8.95
N ASN A 78 38.49 33.31 8.95
CA ASN A 78 37.73 34.55 9.01
C ASN A 78 37.92 35.28 10.34
N ASP A 79 38.00 34.54 11.44
CA ASP A 79 38.29 35.09 12.77
C ASP A 79 39.72 35.68 12.85
N THR A 80 40.67 35.07 12.14
CA THR A 80 42.08 35.51 12.12
C THR A 80 42.34 36.62 11.09
N ASN A 81 41.53 36.69 10.02
CA ASN A 81 41.73 37.61 8.89
C ASN A 81 40.41 38.35 8.56
N PRO A 82 40.03 39.36 9.36
CA PRO A 82 38.76 40.09 9.17
C PRO A 82 38.65 40.84 7.83
N GLU A 83 39.79 41.16 7.20
CA GLU A 83 39.88 41.88 5.93
C GLU A 83 39.76 40.93 4.71
N GLU A 84 39.92 39.61 4.90
CA GLU A 84 39.91 38.60 3.82
C GLU A 84 39.04 37.39 4.21
N LEU A 85 37.73 37.57 4.09
CA LEU A 85 36.76 36.53 4.43
C LEU A 85 36.69 35.44 3.35
N LYS A 86 36.81 34.19 3.78
CA LYS A 86 36.50 33.00 2.99
C LYS A 86 35.00 32.66 3.08
N PRO A 87 34.39 32.21 1.97
CA PRO A 87 33.01 31.75 1.99
C PRO A 87 32.89 30.49 2.85
N ILE A 88 31.81 30.41 3.64
CA ILE A 88 31.47 29.23 4.43
C ILE A 88 30.63 28.30 3.53
N PRO A 89 31.06 27.06 3.29
CA PRO A 89 30.28 26.11 2.49
C PRO A 89 29.02 25.66 3.22
N GLU A 90 27.99 25.29 2.47
CA GLU A 90 26.73 24.74 3.00
C GLU A 90 26.82 23.22 3.15
N LEU A 91 26.17 22.67 4.17
CA LEU A 91 26.05 21.22 4.34
C LEU A 91 25.25 20.59 3.19
N PRO A 92 25.65 19.39 2.72
CA PRO A 92 24.93 18.70 1.65
C PRO A 92 23.54 18.29 2.13
N ALA A 93 22.57 18.27 1.20
CA ALA A 93 21.20 17.85 1.50
C ALA A 93 21.13 16.34 1.76
N GLU A 94 20.34 15.95 2.76
CA GLU A 94 20.10 14.53 3.07
C GLU A 94 19.39 13.84 1.88
N PRO A 95 19.83 12.63 1.48
CA PRO A 95 19.09 11.86 0.49
C PRO A 95 17.70 11.51 1.02
N VAL A 96 16.71 11.40 0.13
CA VAL A 96 15.32 11.10 0.50
C VAL A 96 14.73 10.08 -0.47
N ILE A 97 13.94 9.14 0.06
CA ILE A 97 13.17 8.18 -0.73
C ILE A 97 11.98 8.89 -1.39
N ASP A 98 11.81 8.69 -2.70
CA ASP A 98 10.66 9.22 -3.44
C ASP A 98 9.44 8.30 -3.28
N LEU A 99 8.67 8.55 -2.20
CA LEU A 99 7.43 7.82 -1.94
C LEU A 99 6.37 8.02 -3.04
N ALA A 100 6.39 9.13 -3.79
CA ALA A 100 5.43 9.33 -4.86
C ALA A 100 5.69 8.36 -6.01
N ARG A 101 6.97 8.15 -6.37
CA ARG A 101 7.38 7.15 -7.36
C ARG A 101 7.02 5.73 -6.93
N ARG A 102 7.24 5.39 -5.65
CA ARG A 102 6.86 4.10 -5.07
C ARG A 102 5.35 3.87 -5.14
N ARG A 103 4.56 4.82 -4.65
CA ARG A 103 3.08 4.75 -4.58
C ARG A 103 2.40 4.72 -5.95
N ALA A 104 3.05 5.22 -6.99
CA ALA A 104 2.55 5.15 -8.36
C ALA A 104 2.47 3.70 -8.90
N CYS A 105 3.15 2.75 -8.27
CA CYS A 105 3.16 1.34 -8.65
C CYS A 105 2.25 0.46 -7.76
N TYR A 106 1.58 1.02 -6.76
CA TYR A 106 0.74 0.25 -5.84
C TYR A 106 -0.45 -0.40 -6.53
N GLN A 107 -0.91 -1.52 -5.97
CA GLN A 107 -2.15 -2.15 -6.39
C GLN A 107 -3.30 -1.20 -6.08
N VAL A 108 -4.18 -0.97 -7.05
CA VAL A 108 -5.34 -0.11 -6.88
C VAL A 108 -6.55 -0.94 -6.45
N GLU A 109 -7.11 -0.62 -5.29
CA GLU A 109 -8.36 -1.21 -4.82
C GLU A 109 -9.43 -0.14 -4.65
N TYR A 110 -10.61 -0.41 -5.20
CA TYR A 110 -11.76 0.47 -5.05
C TYR A 110 -12.58 0.02 -3.85
N VAL A 111 -12.73 0.90 -2.88
CA VAL A 111 -13.48 0.60 -1.67
C VAL A 111 -14.97 0.55 -2.03
N THR A 112 -15.57 -0.62 -1.85
CA THR A 112 -17.01 -0.80 -2.03
C THR A 112 -17.74 -0.18 -0.84
N VAL A 113 -18.66 0.74 -1.15
CA VAL A 113 -19.48 1.42 -0.16
C VAL A 113 -20.93 1.00 -0.34
N ASP A 114 -21.63 0.82 0.77
CA ASP A 114 -23.06 0.58 0.76
C ASP A 114 -23.78 1.92 0.59
N LEU A 115 -24.26 2.19 -0.62
CA LEU A 115 -24.94 3.45 -0.97
C LEU A 115 -26.20 3.71 -0.15
N ALA A 116 -26.81 2.71 0.49
CA ALA A 116 -27.93 2.94 1.41
C ALA A 116 -27.47 3.43 2.78
N LEU A 117 -26.18 3.23 3.09
CA LEU A 117 -25.52 3.66 4.31
C LEU A 117 -24.58 4.86 4.09
N THR A 118 -24.28 5.23 2.83
CA THR A 118 -23.41 6.34 2.46
C THR A 118 -24.04 7.22 1.37
N THR A 119 -24.18 8.52 1.61
CA THR A 119 -24.72 9.47 0.59
C THR A 119 -24.19 10.89 0.65
N GLU A 120 -23.44 11.30 1.68
CA GLU A 120 -22.96 12.69 1.74
C GLU A 120 -21.76 12.90 0.80
N ALA A 121 -21.73 14.02 0.08
CA ALA A 121 -20.74 14.29 -0.96
C ALA A 121 -19.42 14.78 -0.33
N ALA A 122 -18.59 13.84 0.12
CA ALA A 122 -17.18 14.10 0.39
C ALA A 122 -16.37 14.00 -0.91
N PRO A 123 -15.26 14.75 -1.06
CA PRO A 123 -14.37 14.56 -2.20
C PRO A 123 -13.79 13.14 -2.18
N ALA A 124 -13.64 12.56 -3.38
CA ALA A 124 -12.93 11.28 -3.52
C ALA A 124 -11.52 11.40 -2.93
N LYS A 125 -11.09 10.38 -2.19
CA LYS A 125 -9.78 10.36 -1.55
C LYS A 125 -9.08 9.05 -1.82
N VAL A 126 -7.75 9.11 -1.88
CA VAL A 126 -6.89 7.94 -1.97
C VAL A 126 -6.17 7.79 -0.64
N VAL A 127 -6.25 6.60 -0.05
CA VAL A 127 -5.53 6.23 1.17
C VAL A 127 -4.48 5.19 0.78
N TYR A 128 -3.24 5.42 1.15
CA TYR A 128 -2.14 4.51 0.84
C TYR A 128 -1.84 3.63 2.05
N ASP A 129 -1.78 2.33 1.82
CA ASP A 129 -1.23 1.35 2.74
C ASP A 129 0.15 0.93 2.22
N ASP A 130 1.19 1.54 2.78
CA ASP A 130 2.57 1.32 2.34
C ASP A 130 3.10 -0.07 2.76
N GLU A 131 2.47 -0.74 3.75
CA GLU A 131 2.84 -2.11 4.16
C GLU A 131 2.22 -3.15 3.23
N ALA A 132 0.95 -2.98 2.89
CA ALA A 132 0.24 -3.86 1.95
C ALA A 132 0.57 -3.55 0.47
N LEU A 133 1.18 -2.39 0.19
CA LEU A 133 1.45 -1.86 -1.15
C LEU A 133 0.16 -1.62 -1.97
N ILE A 134 -0.87 -1.11 -1.29
CA ILE A 134 -2.21 -0.88 -1.85
C ILE A 134 -2.58 0.60 -1.77
N ALA A 135 -3.16 1.11 -2.85
CA ALA A 135 -3.84 2.39 -2.91
C ALA A 135 -5.35 2.16 -2.87
N TYR A 136 -5.99 2.52 -1.77
CA TYR A 136 -7.43 2.45 -1.58
C TYR A 136 -8.11 3.71 -2.13
N HIS A 137 -8.82 3.55 -3.23
CA HIS A 137 -9.64 4.60 -3.83
C HIS A 137 -11.02 4.60 -3.17
N HIS A 138 -11.26 5.59 -2.33
CA HIS A 138 -12.57 5.82 -1.73
C HIS A 138 -13.42 6.66 -2.68
N PRO A 139 -14.65 6.19 -3.00
CA PRO A 139 -15.59 6.99 -3.76
C PRO A 139 -15.99 8.26 -3.00
N ALA A 140 -16.55 9.23 -3.73
CA ALA A 140 -17.02 10.51 -3.20
C ALA A 140 -18.32 10.36 -2.38
N THR A 141 -18.25 9.60 -1.29
CA THR A 141 -19.40 9.31 -0.41
C THR A 141 -18.95 9.30 1.05
N GLU A 142 -19.77 9.88 1.94
CA GLU A 142 -19.64 9.77 3.39
C GLU A 142 -20.84 9.02 3.98
N ALA A 143 -20.59 8.32 5.09
CA ALA A 143 -21.60 7.56 5.81
C ALA A 143 -22.70 8.48 6.33
N HIS A 144 -23.94 8.04 6.23
CA HIS A 144 -25.08 8.72 6.84
C HIS A 144 -24.93 8.85 8.37
N SER A 145 -25.79 9.65 9.00
CA SER A 145 -25.88 9.71 10.46
C SER A 145 -26.03 8.32 11.09
N THR A 146 -25.51 8.16 12.30
CA THR A 146 -25.59 6.90 13.07
C THR A 146 -27.03 6.40 13.20
N GLU A 147 -27.97 7.32 13.42
CA GLU A 147 -29.41 7.03 13.51
C GLU A 147 -29.97 6.43 12.23
N HIS A 148 -29.64 7.02 11.06
CA HIS A 148 -30.08 6.50 9.77
C HIS A 148 -29.45 5.13 9.46
N ILE A 149 -28.16 4.96 9.76
CA ILE A 149 -27.48 3.67 9.62
C ILE A 149 -28.16 2.60 10.46
N GLU A 150 -28.51 2.91 11.70
CA GLU A 150 -29.25 1.98 12.56
C GLU A 150 -30.64 1.67 12.01
N GLN A 151 -31.36 2.66 11.48
CA GLN A 151 -32.66 2.45 10.88
C GLN A 151 -32.57 1.47 9.69
N VAL A 152 -31.66 1.73 8.74
CA VAL A 152 -31.46 0.86 7.58
C VAL A 152 -31.06 -0.55 8.00
N LYS A 153 -30.18 -0.69 9.02
CA LYS A 153 -29.81 -1.99 9.60
C LYS A 153 -31.02 -2.72 10.19
N ARG A 154 -31.89 -2.02 10.94
CA ARG A 154 -33.11 -2.60 11.51
C ARG A 154 -34.09 -3.04 10.44
N GLU A 155 -34.27 -2.25 9.38
CA GLU A 155 -35.16 -2.58 8.27
C GLU A 155 -34.67 -3.84 7.52
N ARG A 156 -33.38 -3.90 7.21
CA ARG A 156 -32.77 -5.09 6.57
C ARG A 156 -32.88 -6.34 7.45
N PHE A 157 -32.65 -6.21 8.75
CA PHE A 157 -32.83 -7.32 9.70
C PHE A 157 -34.27 -7.84 9.72
N LYS A 158 -35.26 -6.94 9.73
CA LYS A 158 -36.69 -7.33 9.67
C LYS A 158 -37.02 -8.06 8.37
N ALA A 159 -36.55 -7.54 7.23
CA ALA A 159 -36.77 -8.16 5.93
C ALA A 159 -36.16 -9.57 5.86
N GLN A 160 -34.91 -9.74 6.32
CA GLN A 160 -34.25 -11.04 6.36
C GLN A 160 -34.99 -12.01 7.27
N ARG A 161 -35.36 -11.58 8.48
CA ARG A 161 -36.12 -12.41 9.42
C ARG A 161 -37.47 -12.87 8.83
N ALA A 162 -38.16 -12.01 8.08
CA ALA A 162 -39.42 -12.40 7.44
C ALA A 162 -39.21 -13.51 6.40
N ILE A 163 -38.14 -13.44 5.61
CA ILE A 163 -37.75 -14.49 4.65
C ILE A 163 -37.41 -15.78 5.40
N ASP A 164 -36.58 -15.70 6.43
CA ASP A 164 -36.15 -16.86 7.21
C ASP A 164 -37.35 -17.57 7.86
N VAL A 165 -38.28 -16.81 8.44
CA VAL A 165 -39.51 -17.34 9.04
C VAL A 165 -40.42 -17.98 8.00
N ALA A 166 -40.60 -17.36 6.83
CA ALA A 166 -41.38 -17.95 5.74
C ALA A 166 -40.76 -19.25 5.21
N ALA A 167 -39.44 -19.42 5.32
CA ALA A 167 -38.73 -20.63 4.93
C ALA A 167 -38.77 -21.75 5.97
N ILE A 168 -39.19 -21.47 7.22
CA ILE A 168 -39.37 -22.50 8.25
C ILE A 168 -40.55 -23.37 7.86
N THR A 169 -40.30 -24.67 7.73
CA THR A 169 -41.34 -25.69 7.58
C THR A 169 -41.21 -26.71 8.72
N VAL A 170 -42.34 -27.06 9.33
CA VAL A 170 -42.43 -28.04 10.41
C VAL A 170 -43.46 -29.09 10.02
N GLU A 171 -43.07 -30.36 10.04
CA GLU A 171 -43.97 -31.48 9.74
C GLU A 171 -44.44 -32.15 11.03
N VAL A 172 -45.76 -32.28 11.21
CA VAL A 172 -46.39 -32.94 12.36
C VAL A 172 -47.45 -33.91 11.85
N GLU A 173 -47.36 -35.18 12.23
CA GLU A 173 -48.33 -36.23 11.85
C GLU A 173 -48.62 -36.31 10.33
N GLY A 174 -47.61 -36.05 9.49
CA GLY A 174 -47.72 -36.07 8.02
C GLY A 174 -48.33 -34.80 7.40
N LEU A 175 -48.54 -33.74 8.19
CA LEU A 175 -48.98 -32.42 7.74
C LEU A 175 -47.81 -31.42 7.82
N VAL A 176 -47.51 -30.75 6.72
CA VAL A 176 -46.46 -29.72 6.63
C VAL A 176 -47.05 -28.34 6.93
N PHE A 177 -46.52 -27.69 7.96
CA PHE A 177 -46.84 -26.33 8.35
C PHE A 177 -45.70 -25.41 7.92
N ASP A 178 -45.99 -24.39 7.11
CA ASP A 178 -45.04 -23.32 6.81
C ASP A 178 -45.14 -22.19 7.84
N GLY A 179 -44.07 -21.40 7.99
CA GLY A 179 -44.02 -20.27 8.91
C GLY A 179 -44.78 -19.03 8.45
N ASN A 180 -45.58 -19.11 7.38
CA ASN A 180 -46.31 -17.98 6.83
C ASN A 180 -47.59 -17.73 7.65
N GLU A 181 -47.99 -16.47 7.89
CA GLU A 181 -49.15 -16.12 8.74
C GLU A 181 -50.47 -16.81 8.31
N THR A 182 -50.58 -17.16 7.02
CA THR A 182 -51.68 -17.96 6.48
C THR A 182 -51.78 -19.38 7.03
N ALA A 183 -50.68 -20.02 7.44
CA ALA A 183 -50.69 -21.36 8.03
C ALA A 183 -51.09 -21.33 9.52
N GLN A 184 -50.71 -20.29 10.27
CA GLN A 184 -51.17 -20.10 11.65
C GLN A 184 -52.69 -19.94 11.73
N THR A 185 -53.29 -19.32 10.71
CA THR A 185 -54.76 -19.18 10.61
C THR A 185 -55.47 -20.53 10.40
N ARG A 186 -54.78 -21.57 9.87
CA ARG A 186 -55.35 -22.92 9.70
C ARG A 186 -55.33 -23.74 11.00
N MET A 187 -54.39 -23.51 11.91
CA MET A 187 -54.36 -24.18 13.22
C MET A 187 -55.39 -23.63 14.22
N ALA A 188 -55.95 -22.45 13.95
CA ALA A 188 -56.94 -21.80 14.81
C ALA A 188 -58.40 -22.24 14.55
N ARG A 189 -58.64 -23.27 13.72
CA ARG A 189 -59.96 -23.86 13.46
C ARG A 189 -60.04 -25.31 13.89
#